data_AF-A0A6S6U9I7-F1
#
_entry.id   AF-A0A6S6U9I7-F1
#
_cell.length_a   1.000
_cell.length_b   1.000
_cell.length_c   1.000
_cell.angle_alpha   90.00
_cell.angle_beta   90.00
_cell.angle_gamma   90.00
#
_symmetry.space_group_name_H-M   'P 1'
#
loop_
_entity.id
_entity.type
_entity.pdbx_description
1 polymer ?
#
loop_
_entity_poly.entity_id
_entity_poly.type
_entity_poly.pdbx_seq_one_letter_code
_entity_poly.pdbx_strand_id
1 'polypeptide(L)'
;MEMDLKVILSIVGSLFAAYFWLYNNTKTNLQQSLYRKDKIKLIEAHTFEEKYKTNLQGLISWIDNIYDNSTLIQNYSRHVTLALLYSFMVFILFWVLGSEGKVGTLEVMGNITAEVKIKIFIVFTLYILFIYFFYNKANDLINYLIKKLPERSQKSNIIRNIITLLGVVGVVVVGGVVGGVVVLGGEVVAVVAVGGVGGVGVVVLGVVVLGGEKNSLKNILQKTLIVFLIWFSITLIYSSFSEALNVASIITLISLPTIFSLKKFGLGLNLIFLGLMLLAVTLYNSDLNTNSYISILFLIILPLTNSLLDYISLKISKYMAEQIMSDNSILTVLLHLLADIIIAIIFLLALALFLHFSIEILNIFIDEPIPMKAMLIATWHDPFSIENGWITFMLLSTLIPTIIHLVLALGALFIAIMPSTKSLENLKRYNKGQEALLESAAHYFTRIAFLQTFFSFVILALLSLPFWYEKL
;
A
#
# COMPACT_ATOMS: atom_id res chain seq x y z
N MET A 1 10.24 16.08 27.50
CA MET A 1 9.43 15.39 28.53
C MET A 1 9.75 13.91 28.42
N GLU A 2 10.86 13.50 29.02
CA GLU A 2 11.28 12.09 29.09
C GLU A 2 10.12 11.26 29.65
N MET A 3 9.70 10.19 28.95
CA MET A 3 8.95 9.15 29.64
C MET A 3 9.95 8.46 30.55
N ASP A 4 9.96 8.90 31.81
CA ASP A 4 10.65 8.22 32.90
C ASP A 4 10.37 6.71 32.78
N LEU A 5 11.39 5.87 32.98
CA LEU A 5 11.25 4.42 33.07
C LEU A 5 10.04 4.02 33.95
N LYS A 6 9.70 4.85 34.95
CA LYS A 6 8.48 4.74 35.75
C LYS A 6 7.18 4.75 34.94
N VAL A 7 7.06 5.53 33.88
CA VAL A 7 5.87 5.55 33.00
C VAL A 7 5.75 4.24 32.23
N ILE A 8 6.86 3.76 31.65
CA ILE A 8 6.88 2.46 30.95
C ILE A 8 6.51 1.33 31.94
N LEU A 9 7.15 1.30 33.12
CA LEU A 9 6.84 0.34 34.17
C LEU A 9 5.40 0.46 34.67
N SER A 10 4.85 1.67 34.73
CA SER A 10 3.45 1.91 35.12
C SER A 10 2.47 1.42 34.07
N ILE A 11 2.76 1.61 32.77
CA ILE A 11 1.95 1.06 31.68
C ILE A 11 2.01 -0.47 31.70
N VAL A 12 3.21 -1.06 31.77
CA VAL A 12 3.39 -2.51 31.85
C VAL A 12 2.69 -3.07 33.09
N GLY A 13 2.87 -2.45 34.25
CA GLY A 13 2.17 -2.82 35.50
C GLY A 13 0.65 -2.72 35.39
N SER A 14 0.14 -1.68 34.73
CA SER A 14 -1.30 -1.52 34.48
C SER A 14 -1.85 -2.59 33.53
N LEU A 15 -1.08 -2.99 32.51
CA LEU A 15 -1.42 -4.10 31.61
C LEU A 15 -1.48 -5.43 32.36
N PHE A 16 -0.49 -5.71 33.23
CA PHE A 16 -0.52 -6.89 34.10
C PHE A 16 -1.69 -6.86 35.08
N ALA A 17 -1.97 -5.72 35.71
CA ALA A 17 -3.10 -5.55 36.62
C ALA A 17 -4.45 -5.77 35.89
N ALA A 18 -4.61 -5.20 34.69
CA ALA A 18 -5.78 -5.41 33.86
C ALA A 18 -5.93 -6.89 33.45
N TYR A 19 -4.84 -7.57 33.12
CA TYR A 19 -4.83 -9.00 32.85
C TYR A 19 -5.31 -9.84 34.05
N PHE A 20 -4.75 -9.61 35.24
CA PHE A 20 -5.16 -10.34 36.45
C PHE A 20 -6.60 -10.02 36.86
N TRP A 21 -7.04 -8.77 36.69
CA TRP A 21 -8.41 -8.37 36.92
C TRP A 21 -9.37 -9.11 35.96
N LEU A 22 -9.08 -9.10 34.66
CA LEU A 22 -9.84 -9.86 33.66
C LEU A 22 -9.85 -11.35 33.97
N TYR A 23 -8.71 -11.92 34.40
CA TYR A 23 -8.59 -13.33 34.78
C TYR A 23 -9.54 -13.67 35.93
N ASN A 24 -9.46 -12.93 37.04
CA ASN A 24 -10.27 -13.18 38.23
C ASN A 24 -11.75 -12.95 37.96
N ASN A 25 -12.09 -11.91 37.19
CA ASN A 25 -13.48 -11.62 36.85
C ASN A 25 -14.05 -12.71 35.93
N THR A 26 -13.26 -13.20 34.97
CA THR A 26 -13.64 -14.32 34.10
C THR A 26 -13.79 -15.62 34.90
N LYS A 27 -12.87 -15.91 35.83
CA LYS A 27 -12.96 -17.07 36.73
C LYS A 27 -14.23 -17.03 37.59
N THR A 28 -14.54 -15.87 38.17
CA THR A 28 -15.75 -15.65 38.99
C THR A 28 -17.02 -15.79 38.15
N ASN A 29 -17.06 -15.20 36.95
CA ASN A 29 -18.20 -15.32 36.05
C ASN A 29 -18.41 -16.76 35.56
N LEU A 30 -17.33 -17.52 35.30
CA LEU A 30 -17.40 -18.93 34.94
C LEU A 30 -17.94 -19.81 36.08
N GLN A 31 -17.92 -19.36 37.34
CA GLN A 31 -18.54 -20.10 38.44
C GLN A 31 -20.07 -20.09 38.32
N GLN A 32 -20.66 -19.12 37.62
CA GLN A 32 -22.09 -19.11 37.31
C GLN A 32 -22.43 -20.17 36.26
N SER A 33 -23.37 -21.08 36.57
CA SER A 33 -23.63 -22.29 35.76
C SER A 33 -24.10 -22.00 34.32
N LEU A 34 -24.89 -20.95 34.13
CA LEU A 34 -25.37 -20.49 32.81
C LEU A 34 -24.21 -19.97 31.95
N TYR A 35 -23.43 -19.03 32.50
CA TYR A 35 -22.27 -18.46 31.82
C TYR A 35 -21.22 -19.52 31.46
N ARG A 36 -21.05 -20.52 32.34
CA ARG A 36 -20.18 -21.67 32.12
C ARG A 36 -20.61 -22.53 30.95
N LYS A 37 -21.90 -22.88 30.84
CA LYS A 37 -22.42 -23.71 29.74
C LYS A 37 -22.23 -23.04 28.39
N ASP A 38 -22.48 -21.73 28.30
CA ASP A 38 -22.32 -20.99 27.05
C ASP A 38 -20.86 -20.88 26.63
N LYS A 39 -19.95 -20.64 27.59
CA LYS A 39 -18.51 -20.55 27.32
C LYS A 39 -17.86 -21.90 27.02
N ILE A 40 -18.28 -22.97 27.71
CA ILE A 40 -17.86 -24.34 27.37
C ILE A 40 -18.32 -24.70 25.96
N LYS A 41 -19.59 -24.41 25.59
CA LYS A 41 -20.05 -24.59 24.21
C LYS A 41 -19.19 -23.83 23.19
N LEU A 42 -18.72 -22.64 23.54
CA LEU A 42 -17.88 -21.81 22.66
C LEU A 42 -16.46 -22.41 22.48
N ILE A 43 -15.89 -22.98 23.55
CA ILE A 43 -14.62 -23.71 23.53
C ILE A 43 -14.76 -25.05 22.78
N GLU A 44 -15.83 -25.80 23.06
CA GLU A 44 -16.12 -27.10 22.45
C GLU A 44 -16.46 -26.99 20.98
N ALA A 45 -17.05 -25.89 20.53
CA ALA A 45 -17.33 -25.65 19.12
C ALA A 45 -16.08 -25.38 18.28
N HIS A 46 -14.86 -25.59 18.82
CA HIS A 46 -13.55 -25.42 18.17
C HIS A 46 -13.36 -24.06 17.48
N THR A 47 -14.20 -23.09 17.86
CA THR A 47 -14.41 -21.90 17.05
C THR A 47 -13.18 -21.04 16.94
N PHE A 48 -12.28 -20.98 17.92
CA PHE A 48 -11.16 -20.04 17.86
C PHE A 48 -9.98 -20.54 17.04
N GLU A 49 -9.53 -21.79 17.23
CA GLU A 49 -8.44 -22.34 16.42
C GLU A 49 -8.89 -22.43 14.96
N GLU A 50 -10.10 -22.94 14.73
CA GLU A 50 -10.70 -22.96 13.40
C GLU A 50 -10.87 -21.54 12.85
N LYS A 51 -11.45 -20.60 13.60
CA LYS A 51 -11.59 -19.20 13.13
C LYS A 51 -10.25 -18.53 12.88
N TYR A 52 -9.22 -18.80 13.68
CA TYR A 52 -7.90 -18.28 13.40
C TYR A 52 -7.32 -18.91 12.14
N LYS A 53 -7.35 -20.23 12.00
CA LYS A 53 -6.90 -20.93 10.80
C LYS A 53 -7.68 -20.45 9.57
N THR A 54 -8.98 -20.26 9.67
CA THR A 54 -9.85 -19.68 8.63
C THR A 54 -9.50 -18.21 8.35
N ASN A 55 -9.23 -17.39 9.37
CA ASN A 55 -8.81 -16.00 9.17
C ASN A 55 -7.43 -15.91 8.54
N LEU A 56 -6.49 -16.76 8.98
CA LEU A 56 -5.13 -16.85 8.44
C LEU A 56 -5.16 -17.38 7.01
N GLN A 57 -5.91 -18.45 6.73
CA GLN A 57 -6.16 -18.94 5.38
C GLN A 57 -6.88 -17.88 4.54
N GLY A 58 -7.81 -17.11 5.11
CA GLY A 58 -8.48 -16.01 4.43
C GLY A 58 -7.51 -14.89 4.08
N LEU A 59 -6.59 -14.56 4.98
CA LEU A 59 -5.52 -13.59 4.74
C LEU A 59 -4.53 -14.10 3.71
N ILE A 60 -4.05 -15.34 3.83
CA ILE A 60 -3.17 -15.98 2.85
C ILE A 60 -3.86 -16.07 1.50
N SER A 61 -5.12 -16.48 1.44
CA SER A 61 -5.91 -16.51 0.20
C SER A 61 -6.14 -15.11 -0.37
N TRP A 62 -6.27 -14.09 0.48
CA TRP A 62 -6.35 -12.70 0.03
C TRP A 62 -5.01 -12.24 -0.56
N ILE A 63 -3.89 -12.55 0.11
CA ILE A 63 -2.52 -12.34 -0.40
C ILE A 63 -2.35 -13.12 -1.71
N ASP A 64 -2.74 -14.38 -1.81
CA ASP A 64 -2.65 -15.23 -3.00
C ASP A 64 -3.57 -14.74 -4.12
N ASN A 65 -4.74 -14.19 -3.81
CA ASN A 65 -5.54 -13.52 -4.83
C ASN A 65 -4.83 -12.26 -5.36
N ILE A 66 -4.06 -11.59 -4.51
CA ILE A 66 -3.18 -10.48 -4.88
C ILE A 66 -1.86 -10.96 -5.51
N TYR A 67 -1.41 -12.22 -5.36
CA TYR A 67 -0.04 -12.61 -5.78
C TYR A 67 0.15 -14.01 -6.41
N ASP A 68 -0.85 -14.88 -6.53
CA ASP A 68 -0.66 -16.25 -7.04
C ASP A 68 -1.36 -16.51 -8.38
N ASN A 69 -2.45 -15.81 -8.69
CA ASN A 69 -3.13 -15.93 -10.00
C ASN A 69 -2.44 -15.12 -11.12
N SER A 70 -1.19 -14.75 -10.94
CA SER A 70 -0.51 -13.80 -11.83
C SER A 70 0.90 -14.29 -12.15
N THR A 71 1.38 -13.96 -13.34
CA THR A 71 2.74 -14.36 -13.77
C THR A 71 3.79 -13.74 -12.84
N LEU A 72 5.01 -14.29 -12.80
CA LEU A 72 6.14 -13.73 -12.04
C LEU A 72 6.25 -12.20 -12.21
N ILE A 73 6.10 -11.72 -13.45
CA ILE A 73 6.18 -10.31 -13.83
C ILE A 73 5.02 -9.50 -13.21
N GLN A 74 3.80 -10.04 -13.22
CA GLN A 74 2.63 -9.38 -12.65
C GLN A 74 2.74 -9.28 -11.13
N ASN A 75 3.25 -10.33 -10.47
CA ASN A 75 3.50 -10.31 -9.03
C ASN A 75 4.54 -9.27 -8.67
N TYR A 76 5.69 -9.31 -9.34
CA TYR A 76 6.74 -8.33 -9.14
C TYR A 76 6.22 -6.91 -9.38
N SER A 77 5.41 -6.68 -10.42
CA SER A 77 4.82 -5.37 -10.65
C SER A 77 3.88 -4.92 -9.53
N ARG A 78 3.16 -5.82 -8.85
CA ARG A 78 2.32 -5.45 -7.70
C ARG A 78 3.18 -5.00 -6.53
N HIS A 79 4.28 -5.69 -6.25
CA HIS A 79 5.28 -5.26 -5.26
C HIS A 79 5.87 -3.90 -5.59
N VAL A 80 6.30 -3.72 -6.84
CA VAL A 80 6.78 -2.43 -7.35
C VAL A 80 5.73 -1.34 -7.17
N THR A 81 4.45 -1.65 -7.40
CA THR A 81 3.36 -0.68 -7.22
C THR A 81 3.27 -0.22 -5.76
N LEU A 82 3.27 -1.17 -4.82
CA LEU A 82 3.21 -0.86 -3.40
C LEU A 82 4.46 -0.09 -2.96
N ALA A 83 5.63 -0.53 -3.42
CA ALA A 83 6.91 0.10 -3.12
C ALA A 83 6.99 1.56 -3.58
N LEU A 84 6.57 1.80 -4.82
CA LEU A 84 6.41 3.15 -5.35
C LEU A 84 5.40 3.93 -4.55
N LEU A 85 4.25 3.35 -4.23
CA LEU A 85 3.18 4.05 -3.55
C LEU A 85 3.64 4.56 -2.18
N TYR A 86 4.18 3.69 -1.32
CA TYR A 86 4.59 4.16 0.00
C TYR A 86 5.86 5.03 -0.08
N SER A 87 6.83 4.75 -0.96
CA SER A 87 8.04 5.58 -1.10
C SER A 87 7.65 6.99 -1.56
N PHE A 88 6.70 7.08 -2.49
CA PHE A 88 6.16 8.34 -2.96
C PHE A 88 5.32 9.04 -1.88
N MET A 89 4.50 8.31 -1.12
CA MET A 89 3.77 8.89 0.02
C MET A 89 4.70 9.45 1.08
N VAL A 90 5.78 8.74 1.42
CA VAL A 90 6.82 9.21 2.35
C VAL A 90 7.48 10.46 1.78
N PHE A 91 7.88 10.44 0.52
CA PHE A 91 8.46 11.60 -0.15
C PHE A 91 7.54 12.82 -0.09
N ILE A 92 6.26 12.69 -0.48
CA ILE A 92 5.34 13.83 -0.43
C ILE A 92 5.11 14.27 1.03
N LEU A 93 4.98 13.33 1.97
CA LEU A 93 4.82 13.67 3.38
C LEU A 93 5.98 14.54 3.87
N PHE A 94 7.22 14.14 3.62
CA PHE A 94 8.40 14.93 3.99
C PHE A 94 8.51 16.24 3.21
N TRP A 95 8.10 16.27 1.95
CA TRP A 95 8.08 17.51 1.16
C TRP A 95 7.06 18.53 1.67
N VAL A 96 5.89 18.06 2.14
CA VAL A 96 4.85 18.90 2.76
C VAL A 96 5.30 19.40 4.12
N LEU A 97 5.90 18.53 4.94
CA LEU A 97 6.39 18.86 6.28
C LEU A 97 7.66 19.72 6.25
N GLY A 98 8.46 19.59 5.19
CA GLY A 98 9.70 20.34 4.98
C GLY A 98 9.46 21.84 4.76
N SER A 99 10.32 22.66 5.35
CA SER A 99 10.34 24.10 5.07
C SER A 99 10.72 24.35 3.60
N GLU A 100 10.14 25.38 2.99
CA GLU A 100 10.54 25.94 1.67
C GLU A 100 10.47 25.02 0.44
N GLY A 101 10.05 23.75 0.60
CA GLY A 101 9.99 22.79 -0.51
C GLY A 101 11.09 21.74 -0.39
N LYS A 102 11.81 21.69 0.72
CA LYS A 102 12.94 20.79 0.86
C LYS A 102 12.51 19.40 1.33
N VAL A 103 13.21 18.38 0.84
CA VAL A 103 13.24 17.02 1.40
C VAL A 103 14.67 16.83 1.92
N GLY A 104 14.87 17.17 3.19
CA GLY A 104 16.23 17.33 3.71
C GLY A 104 16.89 18.61 3.29
N THR A 105 18.14 18.50 2.86
CA THR A 105 18.89 19.61 2.29
C THR A 105 18.52 19.88 0.83
N LEU A 106 17.68 19.02 0.24
CA LEU A 106 17.39 18.99 -1.19
C LEU A 106 16.13 19.81 -1.49
N GLU A 107 16.25 20.88 -2.27
CA GLU A 107 15.11 21.72 -2.64
C GLU A 107 14.30 21.08 -3.78
N VAL A 108 13.06 20.69 -3.49
CA VAL A 108 12.13 20.09 -4.45
C VAL A 108 10.99 21.08 -4.67
N MET A 109 10.85 21.62 -5.88
CA MET A 109 9.78 22.58 -6.19
C MET A 109 9.73 23.75 -5.18
N GLY A 110 10.85 24.47 -5.08
CA GLY A 110 10.94 25.68 -4.26
C GLY A 110 9.88 26.73 -4.59
N ASN A 111 9.69 27.69 -3.67
CA ASN A 111 8.73 28.81 -3.79
C ASN A 111 7.24 28.44 -3.71
N ILE A 112 6.89 27.24 -3.26
CA ILE A 112 5.49 26.86 -3.03
C ILE A 112 5.12 27.05 -1.55
N THR A 113 4.05 27.80 -1.28
CA THR A 113 3.57 28.04 0.09
C THR A 113 3.09 26.74 0.75
N ALA A 114 3.24 26.62 2.07
CA ALA A 114 2.83 25.43 2.83
C ALA A 114 1.36 25.06 2.59
N GLU A 115 0.47 26.04 2.47
CA GLU A 115 -0.95 25.84 2.15
C GLU A 115 -1.13 25.13 0.80
N VAL A 116 -0.42 25.58 -0.24
CA VAL A 116 -0.49 24.97 -1.57
C VAL A 116 0.08 23.54 -1.55
N LYS A 117 1.16 23.28 -0.81
CA LYS A 117 1.69 21.92 -0.64
C LYS A 117 0.68 20.97 0.00
N ILE A 118 0.03 21.40 1.08
CA ILE A 118 -0.99 20.60 1.78
C ILE A 118 -2.16 20.30 0.83
N LYS A 119 -2.62 21.30 0.05
CA LYS A 119 -3.66 21.10 -0.97
C LYS A 119 -3.22 20.09 -2.03
N ILE A 120 -1.99 20.21 -2.55
CA ILE A 120 -1.43 19.26 -3.52
C ILE A 120 -1.42 17.85 -2.94
N PHE A 121 -0.95 17.67 -1.70
CA PHE A 121 -0.93 16.37 -1.04
C PHE A 121 -2.33 15.79 -0.87
N ILE A 122 -3.29 16.56 -0.35
CA ILE A 122 -4.68 16.10 -0.18
C ILE A 122 -5.27 15.70 -1.53
N VAL A 123 -5.14 16.55 -2.55
CA VAL A 123 -5.67 16.27 -3.90
C VAL A 123 -5.01 15.02 -4.49
N PHE A 124 -3.70 14.88 -4.32
CA PHE A 124 -2.97 13.74 -4.83
C PHE A 124 -3.34 12.43 -4.11
N THR A 125 -3.45 12.44 -2.78
CA THR A 125 -3.93 11.30 -2.00
C THR A 125 -5.35 10.92 -2.39
N LEU A 126 -6.25 11.90 -2.51
CA LEU A 126 -7.62 11.67 -2.99
C LEU A 126 -7.64 11.11 -4.41
N TYR A 127 -6.75 11.57 -5.28
CA TYR A 127 -6.62 11.07 -6.65
C TYR A 127 -6.15 9.61 -6.68
N ILE A 128 -5.17 9.23 -5.85
CA ILE A 128 -4.78 7.82 -5.68
C ILE A 128 -5.96 6.98 -5.17
N LEU A 129 -6.63 7.44 -4.11
CA LEU A 129 -7.77 6.73 -3.53
C LEU A 129 -8.90 6.58 -4.56
N PHE A 130 -9.12 7.61 -5.37
CA PHE A 130 -10.08 7.59 -6.47
C PHE A 130 -9.67 6.60 -7.57
N ILE A 131 -8.41 6.58 -8.00
CA ILE A 131 -7.89 5.57 -8.94
C ILE A 131 -8.06 4.16 -8.36
N TYR A 132 -7.71 3.95 -7.09
CA TYR A 132 -7.83 2.66 -6.43
C TYR A 132 -9.29 2.20 -6.31
N PHE A 133 -10.16 3.08 -5.79
CA PHE A 133 -11.59 2.84 -5.67
C PHE A 133 -12.18 2.52 -7.04
N PHE A 134 -11.85 3.33 -8.05
CA PHE A 134 -12.33 3.11 -9.39
C PHE A 134 -11.73 1.86 -10.01
N TYR A 135 -10.46 1.56 -9.85
CA TYR A 135 -9.87 0.33 -10.38
C TYR A 135 -10.61 -0.91 -9.84
N ASN A 136 -10.93 -0.91 -8.55
CA ASN A 136 -11.68 -1.99 -7.92
C ASN A 136 -13.16 -2.02 -8.34
N LYS A 137 -13.82 -0.86 -8.47
CA LYS A 137 -15.25 -0.75 -8.82
C LYS A 137 -15.54 -0.65 -10.32
N ALA A 138 -14.54 -0.37 -11.14
CA ALA A 138 -14.65 -0.28 -12.58
C ALA A 138 -15.06 -1.62 -13.14
N ASN A 139 -14.48 -2.72 -12.65
CA ASN A 139 -14.90 -4.05 -13.08
C ASN A 139 -16.37 -4.32 -12.74
N ASP A 140 -16.83 -3.94 -11.55
CA ASP A 140 -18.24 -4.06 -11.15
C ASP A 140 -19.15 -3.22 -12.07
N LEU A 141 -18.78 -1.97 -12.33
CA LEU A 141 -19.50 -1.05 -13.21
C LEU A 141 -19.50 -1.52 -14.66
N ILE A 142 -18.35 -1.95 -15.18
CA ILE A 142 -18.20 -2.51 -16.53
C ILE A 142 -19.07 -3.76 -16.67
N ASN A 143 -19.04 -4.67 -15.67
CA ASN A 143 -19.87 -5.86 -15.68
C ASN A 143 -21.36 -5.51 -15.58
N TYR A 144 -21.73 -4.51 -14.79
CA TYR A 144 -23.10 -3.98 -14.71
C TYR A 144 -23.57 -3.44 -16.06
N LEU A 145 -22.75 -2.61 -16.72
CA LEU A 145 -23.03 -2.04 -18.04
C LEU A 145 -23.12 -3.13 -19.11
N ILE A 146 -22.23 -4.11 -19.09
CA ILE A 146 -22.27 -5.26 -20.00
C ILE A 146 -23.57 -6.06 -19.81
N LYS A 147 -23.99 -6.31 -18.57
CA LYS A 147 -25.24 -7.04 -18.27
C LYS A 147 -26.50 -6.34 -18.82
N LYS A 148 -26.45 -5.03 -19.09
CA LYS A 148 -27.56 -4.26 -19.68
C LYS A 148 -27.61 -4.35 -21.22
N LEU A 149 -26.58 -4.89 -21.87
CA LEU A 149 -26.55 -5.04 -23.32
C LEU A 149 -27.24 -6.34 -23.78
N PRO A 150 -27.71 -6.42 -25.05
CA PRO A 150 -28.23 -7.67 -25.61
C PRO A 150 -27.21 -8.81 -25.50
N GLU A 151 -27.66 -10.04 -25.24
CA GLU A 151 -26.78 -11.20 -24.98
C GLU A 151 -25.68 -11.40 -26.04
N ARG A 152 -25.99 -11.14 -27.31
CA ARG A 152 -25.02 -11.22 -28.41
C ARG A 152 -23.83 -10.26 -28.22
N SER A 153 -24.08 -9.08 -27.66
CA SER A 153 -23.09 -8.05 -27.39
C SER A 153 -22.27 -8.34 -26.13
N GLN A 154 -22.87 -9.01 -25.15
CA GLN A 154 -22.19 -9.37 -23.90
C GLN A 154 -20.97 -10.27 -24.13
N LYS A 155 -21.03 -11.16 -25.15
CA LYS A 155 -19.93 -12.07 -25.51
C LYS A 155 -18.82 -11.41 -26.33
N SER A 156 -18.97 -10.16 -26.75
CA SER A 156 -17.99 -9.48 -27.61
C SER A 156 -16.86 -8.84 -26.80
N ASN A 157 -15.63 -9.35 -26.97
CA ASN A 157 -14.42 -8.72 -26.40
C ASN A 157 -14.24 -7.26 -26.84
N ILE A 158 -14.70 -6.90 -28.05
CA ILE A 158 -14.61 -5.54 -28.57
C ILE A 158 -15.49 -4.59 -27.76
N ILE A 159 -16.75 -4.97 -27.51
CA ILE A 159 -17.69 -4.15 -26.74
C ILE A 159 -17.21 -3.99 -25.30
N ARG A 160 -16.72 -5.08 -24.69
CA ARG A 160 -16.09 -5.01 -23.37
C ARG A 160 -14.92 -4.02 -23.33
N ASN A 161 -14.05 -4.04 -24.35
CA ASN A 161 -12.93 -3.10 -24.44
C ASN A 161 -13.39 -1.65 -24.63
N ILE A 162 -14.43 -1.39 -25.44
CA ILE A 162 -15.01 -0.05 -25.62
C ILE A 162 -15.61 0.48 -24.32
N ILE A 163 -16.41 -0.33 -23.61
CA ILE A 163 -16.99 0.06 -22.31
C ILE A 163 -15.89 0.32 -21.29
N THR A 164 -14.85 -0.52 -21.28
CA THR A 164 -13.68 -0.32 -20.41
C THR A 164 -13.00 1.01 -20.73
N LEU A 165 -12.75 1.31 -22.00
CA LEU A 165 -12.15 2.56 -22.44
C LEU A 165 -13.01 3.77 -22.03
N LEU A 166 -14.31 3.71 -22.26
CA LEU A 166 -15.27 4.75 -21.87
C LEU A 166 -15.28 4.97 -20.36
N GLY A 167 -15.26 3.90 -19.56
CA GLY A 167 -15.17 3.98 -18.12
C GLY A 167 -13.87 4.66 -17.66
N VAL A 168 -12.74 4.29 -18.26
CA VAL A 168 -11.42 4.91 -17.97
C VAL A 168 -11.42 6.39 -18.36
N VAL A 169 -11.90 6.75 -19.55
CA VAL A 169 -11.98 8.15 -20.01
C VAL A 169 -12.88 8.96 -19.10
N GLY A 170 -14.07 8.44 -18.75
CA GLY A 170 -14.98 9.12 -17.83
C GLY A 170 -14.33 9.44 -16.48
N VAL A 171 -13.47 8.54 -15.99
CA VAL A 171 -12.75 8.73 -14.73
C VAL A 171 -11.60 9.71 -14.83
N VAL A 172 -10.82 9.67 -15.91
CA VAL A 172 -9.77 10.66 -16.12
C VAL A 172 -10.40 12.06 -16.22
N VAL A 173 -11.52 12.20 -16.93
CA VAL A 173 -12.24 13.47 -17.06
C VAL A 173 -12.80 13.92 -15.71
N VAL A 174 -13.55 13.08 -15.00
CA VAL A 174 -14.14 13.44 -13.69
C VAL A 174 -13.05 13.73 -12.66
N GLY A 175 -12.01 12.90 -12.59
CA GLY A 175 -10.87 13.10 -11.69
C GLY A 175 -10.11 14.38 -12.00
N GLY A 176 -9.90 14.70 -13.27
CA GLY A 176 -9.28 15.95 -13.72
C GLY A 176 -10.12 17.18 -13.39
N VAL A 177 -11.43 17.12 -13.59
CA VAL A 177 -12.37 18.21 -13.21
C VAL A 177 -12.32 18.44 -11.69
N VAL A 178 -12.47 17.38 -10.89
CA VAL A 178 -12.48 17.48 -9.42
C VAL A 178 -11.14 18.01 -8.91
N GLY A 179 -10.03 17.48 -9.42
CA GLY A 179 -8.69 17.95 -9.05
C GLY A 179 -8.45 19.42 -9.40
N GLY A 180 -8.86 19.85 -10.61
CA GLY A 180 -8.74 21.24 -11.06
C GLY A 180 -9.56 22.22 -10.21
N VAL A 181 -10.79 21.84 -9.82
CA VAL A 181 -11.66 22.67 -8.96
C VAL A 181 -11.02 22.91 -7.59
N VAL A 182 -10.41 21.87 -7.00
CA VAL A 182 -9.85 21.95 -5.64
C VAL A 182 -8.54 22.75 -5.61
N VAL A 183 -7.70 22.64 -6.64
CA VAL A 183 -6.39 23.30 -6.67
C VAL A 183 -6.48 24.77 -7.07
N LEU A 184 -7.37 25.13 -8.00
CA LEU A 184 -7.34 26.44 -8.68
C LEU A 184 -8.49 27.40 -8.27
N GLY A 185 -9.20 27.12 -7.18
CA GLY A 185 -10.10 28.11 -6.58
C GLY A 185 -11.34 28.50 -7.42
N GLY A 186 -11.88 27.56 -8.21
CA GLY A 186 -13.19 27.72 -8.86
C GLY A 186 -13.22 28.41 -10.23
N GLU A 187 -12.17 29.12 -10.65
CA GLU A 187 -12.17 29.85 -11.93
C GLU A 187 -11.90 28.97 -13.15
N VAL A 188 -11.27 27.79 -12.98
CA VAL A 188 -10.89 26.87 -14.08
C VAL A 188 -12.01 25.88 -14.48
N VAL A 189 -13.17 25.96 -13.83
CA VAL A 189 -14.31 25.02 -14.01
C VAL A 189 -14.89 25.06 -15.42
N ALA A 190 -14.83 26.21 -16.10
CA ALA A 190 -15.47 26.38 -17.42
C ALA A 190 -14.74 25.63 -18.55
N VAL A 191 -13.41 25.58 -18.56
CA VAL A 191 -12.63 25.03 -19.69
C VAL A 191 -12.68 23.50 -19.70
N VAL A 192 -12.57 22.85 -18.54
CA VAL A 192 -12.59 21.38 -18.44
C VAL A 192 -14.01 20.82 -18.68
N ALA A 193 -15.06 21.55 -18.27
CA ALA A 193 -16.45 21.15 -18.49
C ALA A 193 -16.84 21.15 -19.98
N VAL A 194 -16.39 22.15 -20.76
CA VAL A 194 -16.68 22.24 -22.20
C VAL A 194 -15.97 21.13 -22.99
N GLY A 195 -14.75 20.77 -22.59
CA GLY A 195 -14.02 19.66 -23.19
C GLY A 195 -14.56 18.27 -22.85
N GLY A 196 -14.96 18.03 -21.60
CA GLY A 196 -15.55 16.74 -21.19
C GLY A 196 -16.86 16.43 -21.92
N VAL A 197 -17.72 17.44 -22.12
CA VAL A 197 -19.02 17.27 -22.77
C VAL A 197 -18.86 17.05 -24.29
N GLY A 198 -17.91 17.73 -24.94
CA GLY A 198 -17.62 17.52 -26.37
C GLY A 198 -17.07 16.13 -26.68
N GLY A 199 -16.15 15.62 -25.85
CA GLY A 199 -15.55 14.29 -26.03
C GLY A 199 -16.56 13.14 -25.84
N VAL A 200 -17.42 13.23 -24.82
CA VAL A 200 -18.46 12.22 -24.58
C VAL A 200 -19.54 12.27 -25.66
N GLY A 201 -19.91 13.47 -26.13
CA GLY A 201 -20.88 13.65 -27.21
C GLY A 201 -20.46 12.97 -28.52
N VAL A 202 -19.19 13.10 -28.92
CA VAL A 202 -18.67 12.47 -30.14
C VAL A 202 -18.65 10.95 -30.05
N VAL A 203 -18.33 10.37 -28.88
CA VAL A 203 -18.32 8.91 -28.72
C VAL A 203 -19.76 8.35 -28.68
N VAL A 204 -20.71 9.06 -28.07
CA VAL A 204 -22.12 8.64 -28.05
C VAL A 204 -22.74 8.75 -29.45
N LEU A 205 -22.50 9.83 -30.19
CA LEU A 205 -22.94 9.98 -31.59
C LEU A 205 -22.33 8.93 -32.51
N GLY A 206 -21.04 8.62 -32.32
CA GLY A 206 -20.36 7.56 -33.06
C GLY A 206 -20.93 6.16 -32.79
N VAL A 207 -21.55 5.92 -31.62
CA VAL A 207 -22.20 4.64 -31.28
C VAL A 207 -23.65 4.57 -31.77
N VAL A 208 -24.38 5.69 -31.76
CA VAL A 208 -25.78 5.76 -32.22
C VAL A 208 -25.92 5.66 -33.75
N VAL A 209 -24.91 6.09 -34.52
CA VAL A 209 -24.92 6.01 -35.99
C VAL A 209 -24.60 4.59 -36.52
N LEU A 210 -24.25 3.62 -35.67
CA LEU A 210 -23.81 2.26 -36.04
C LEU A 210 -24.93 1.27 -36.41
N GLY A 211 -26.05 1.77 -36.93
CA GLY A 211 -27.15 0.95 -37.46
C GLY A 211 -26.93 0.39 -38.88
N GLY A 212 -25.87 0.77 -39.61
CA GLY A 212 -25.72 0.45 -41.04
C GLY A 212 -24.31 -0.04 -41.45
N GLU A 213 -24.29 -1.25 -42.03
CA GLU A 213 -23.28 -1.94 -42.86
C GLU A 213 -21.78 -2.02 -42.48
N LYS A 214 -21.23 -3.20 -42.79
CA LYS A 214 -20.15 -3.89 -42.07
C LYS A 214 -18.79 -3.82 -42.80
N ASN A 215 -17.74 -3.61 -42.01
CA ASN A 215 -16.32 -3.94 -42.23
C ASN A 215 -15.39 -2.85 -42.76
N SER A 216 -15.72 -2.08 -43.81
CA SER A 216 -14.81 -1.02 -44.31
C SER A 216 -14.81 0.21 -43.40
N LEU A 217 -16.00 0.70 -43.04
CA LEU A 217 -16.15 1.86 -42.15
C LEU A 217 -15.59 1.60 -40.74
N LYS A 218 -15.64 0.35 -40.26
CA LYS A 218 -15.22 0.01 -38.89
C LYS A 218 -13.71 0.21 -38.68
N ASN A 219 -12.88 -0.14 -39.66
CA ASN A 219 -11.43 0.06 -39.59
C ASN A 219 -11.04 1.53 -39.78
N ILE A 220 -11.77 2.25 -40.63
CA ILE A 220 -11.55 3.68 -40.84
C ILE A 220 -11.96 4.44 -39.57
N LEU A 221 -13.17 4.22 -39.05
CA LEU A 221 -13.66 4.86 -37.82
C LEU A 221 -12.84 4.49 -36.59
N GLN A 222 -12.34 3.27 -36.46
CA GLN A 222 -11.47 2.92 -35.32
C GLN A 222 -10.15 3.69 -35.40
N LYS A 223 -9.57 3.85 -36.59
CA LYS A 223 -8.39 4.68 -36.80
C LYS A 223 -8.69 6.17 -36.63
N THR A 224 -9.81 6.66 -37.17
CA THR A 224 -10.25 8.06 -37.08
C THR A 224 -10.62 8.43 -35.65
N LEU A 225 -11.25 7.54 -34.88
CA LEU A 225 -11.58 7.77 -33.46
C LEU A 225 -10.32 7.77 -32.60
N ILE A 226 -9.35 6.90 -32.87
CA ILE A 226 -8.05 6.92 -32.19
C ILE A 226 -7.31 8.23 -32.52
N VAL A 227 -7.24 8.61 -33.80
CA VAL A 227 -6.62 9.88 -34.23
C VAL A 227 -7.36 11.08 -33.65
N PHE A 228 -8.69 11.04 -33.58
CA PHE A 228 -9.52 12.10 -33.01
C PHE A 228 -9.35 12.19 -31.50
N LEU A 229 -9.31 11.07 -30.76
CA LEU A 229 -9.06 11.07 -29.31
C LEU A 229 -7.65 11.57 -28.98
N ILE A 230 -6.66 11.19 -29.80
CA ILE A 230 -5.28 11.71 -29.70
C ILE A 230 -5.29 13.22 -29.94
N TRP A 231 -5.88 13.68 -31.06
CA TRP A 231 -5.96 15.09 -31.42
C TRP A 231 -6.77 15.92 -30.42
N PHE A 232 -7.89 15.41 -29.93
CA PHE A 232 -8.76 16.05 -28.94
C PHE A 232 -8.07 16.19 -27.59
N SER A 233 -7.35 15.16 -27.15
CA SER A 233 -6.53 15.22 -25.93
C SER A 233 -5.42 16.25 -26.08
N ILE A 234 -4.71 16.26 -27.22
CA ILE A 234 -3.68 17.27 -27.53
C ILE A 234 -4.28 18.69 -27.54
N THR A 235 -5.46 18.89 -28.12
CA THR A 235 -6.09 20.21 -28.29
C THR A 235 -6.70 20.76 -26.99
N LEU A 236 -7.30 19.90 -26.15
CA LEU A 236 -7.78 20.31 -24.82
C LEU A 236 -6.63 20.76 -23.91
N ILE A 237 -5.49 20.09 -24.04
CA ILE A 237 -4.28 20.37 -23.27
C ILE A 237 -3.57 21.62 -23.80
N TYR A 238 -3.49 21.78 -25.12
CA TYR A 238 -2.91 22.96 -25.78
C TYR A 238 -3.67 24.26 -25.44
N SER A 239 -5.01 24.19 -25.42
CA SER A 239 -5.88 25.35 -25.14
C SER A 239 -5.94 25.74 -23.66
N SER A 240 -5.59 24.84 -22.74
CA SER A 240 -5.67 25.11 -21.30
C SER A 240 -4.37 25.68 -20.72
N PHE A 241 -3.21 25.51 -21.38
CA PHE A 241 -1.90 25.83 -20.78
C PHE A 241 -0.81 26.13 -21.82
N SER A 242 -0.94 27.23 -22.58
CA SER A 242 0.02 27.56 -23.65
C SER A 242 1.44 27.90 -23.16
N GLU A 243 1.67 28.11 -21.86
CA GLU A 243 3.02 28.34 -21.28
C GLU A 243 3.61 27.13 -20.54
N ALA A 244 2.83 26.07 -20.21
CA ALA A 244 3.32 24.89 -19.48
C ALA A 244 3.64 23.67 -20.38
N LEU A 245 3.78 23.91 -21.69
CA LEU A 245 3.70 22.91 -22.77
C LEU A 245 4.85 21.88 -22.84
N ASN A 246 5.91 22.02 -22.05
CA ASN A 246 6.95 20.98 -21.99
C ASN A 246 6.57 19.79 -21.10
N VAL A 247 5.73 19.97 -20.07
CA VAL A 247 5.47 18.88 -19.10
C VAL A 247 4.26 18.02 -19.50
N ALA A 248 3.21 18.63 -20.08
CA ALA A 248 1.96 17.93 -20.42
C ALA A 248 2.05 17.06 -21.68
N SER A 249 2.88 17.43 -22.66
CA SER A 249 3.16 16.63 -23.86
C SER A 249 3.89 15.33 -23.50
N ILE A 250 4.81 15.38 -22.53
CA ILE A 250 5.48 14.22 -21.92
C ILE A 250 4.44 13.32 -21.23
N ILE A 251 3.61 13.88 -20.34
CA ILE A 251 2.57 13.12 -19.60
C ILE A 251 1.60 12.41 -20.56
N THR A 252 1.26 13.03 -21.69
CA THR A 252 0.34 12.44 -22.68
C THR A 252 1.02 11.30 -23.47
N LEU A 253 2.29 11.47 -23.86
CA LEU A 253 3.10 10.41 -24.48
C LEU A 253 3.29 9.21 -23.53
N ILE A 254 3.34 9.47 -22.22
CA ILE A 254 3.43 8.45 -21.16
C ILE A 254 2.09 7.75 -20.88
N SER A 255 0.97 8.45 -21.00
CA SER A 255 -0.36 7.89 -20.70
C SER A 255 -0.84 6.83 -21.71
N LEU A 256 -0.38 6.90 -22.97
CA LEU A 256 -0.83 5.97 -24.01
C LEU A 256 -0.31 4.53 -23.81
N PRO A 257 1.00 4.28 -23.60
CA PRO A 257 1.49 2.93 -23.35
C PRO A 257 1.01 2.37 -22.01
N THR A 258 0.91 3.22 -20.98
CA THR A 258 0.49 2.79 -19.64
C THR A 258 -0.95 2.27 -19.63
N ILE A 259 -1.90 2.92 -20.30
CA ILE A 259 -3.30 2.45 -20.36
C ILE A 259 -3.44 1.07 -21.04
N PHE A 260 -2.68 0.80 -22.11
CA PHE A 260 -2.73 -0.49 -22.80
C PHE A 260 -1.91 -1.60 -22.13
N SER A 261 -0.94 -1.23 -21.29
CA SER A 261 0.00 -2.14 -20.62
C SER A 261 -0.42 -2.56 -19.20
N LEU A 262 -1.28 -1.78 -18.52
CA LEU A 262 -1.69 -2.00 -17.12
C LEU A 262 -2.20 -3.42 -16.82
N LYS A 263 -2.90 -4.08 -17.77
CA LYS A 263 -3.39 -5.45 -17.60
C LYS A 263 -2.30 -6.52 -17.65
N LYS A 264 -1.22 -6.30 -18.42
CA LYS A 264 -0.16 -7.30 -18.63
C LYS A 264 1.04 -7.07 -17.71
N PHE A 265 1.46 -5.82 -17.59
CA PHE A 265 2.68 -5.47 -16.86
C PHE A 265 2.41 -4.92 -15.45
N GLY A 266 1.16 -4.56 -15.09
CA GLY A 266 0.83 -4.01 -13.76
C GLY A 266 1.20 -2.54 -13.57
N LEU A 267 0.64 -1.88 -12.56
CA LEU A 267 0.77 -0.43 -12.34
C LEU A 267 2.22 -0.02 -12.03
N GLY A 268 2.95 -0.82 -11.25
CA GLY A 268 4.31 -0.53 -10.83
C GLY A 268 5.32 -0.45 -11.98
N LEU A 269 5.32 -1.42 -12.91
CA LEU A 269 6.20 -1.37 -14.09
C LEU A 269 5.88 -0.17 -14.99
N ASN A 270 4.61 0.21 -15.06
CA ASN A 270 4.18 1.40 -15.80
C ASN A 270 4.67 2.71 -15.15
N LEU A 271 4.69 2.76 -13.82
CA LEU A 271 5.24 3.90 -13.07
C LEU A 271 6.76 3.98 -13.16
N ILE A 272 7.49 2.85 -13.17
CA ILE A 272 8.94 2.84 -13.48
C ILE A 272 9.17 3.36 -14.90
N PHE A 273 8.39 2.88 -15.87
CA PHE A 273 8.51 3.32 -17.25
C PHE A 273 8.23 4.82 -17.39
N LEU A 274 7.24 5.34 -16.67
CA LEU A 274 6.99 6.78 -16.52
C LEU A 274 8.22 7.49 -15.93
N GLY A 275 8.81 6.98 -14.85
CA GLY A 275 10.03 7.53 -14.27
C GLY A 275 11.19 7.55 -15.26
N LEU A 276 11.44 6.46 -15.97
CA LEU A 276 12.48 6.35 -17.01
C LEU A 276 12.22 7.27 -18.20
N MET A 277 10.95 7.47 -18.57
CA MET A 277 10.55 8.42 -19.60
C MET A 277 10.79 9.86 -19.17
N LEU A 278 10.39 10.23 -17.94
CA LEU A 278 10.68 11.54 -17.37
C LEU A 278 12.19 11.78 -17.34
N LEU A 279 12.96 10.77 -16.93
CA LEU A 279 14.40 10.80 -16.99
C LEU A 279 14.90 11.05 -18.42
N ALA A 280 14.48 10.24 -19.40
CA ALA A 280 14.91 10.38 -20.79
C ALA A 280 14.62 11.78 -21.37
N VAL A 281 13.46 12.36 -21.04
CA VAL A 281 13.14 13.72 -21.49
C VAL A 281 13.97 14.77 -20.77
N THR A 282 14.25 14.57 -19.48
CA THR A 282 15.11 15.47 -18.73
C THR A 282 16.55 15.42 -19.25
N LEU A 283 17.08 14.23 -19.56
CA LEU A 283 18.38 14.04 -20.22
C LEU A 283 18.41 14.73 -21.60
N TYR A 284 17.31 14.67 -22.35
CA TYR A 284 17.22 15.27 -23.68
C TYR A 284 17.23 16.82 -23.64
N ASN A 285 16.62 17.42 -22.63
CA ASN A 285 16.54 18.88 -22.48
C ASN A 285 17.82 19.53 -21.90
N SER A 286 18.93 18.79 -21.86
CA SER A 286 20.32 19.25 -21.71
C SER A 286 20.77 19.81 -20.35
N ASP A 287 19.89 20.31 -19.49
CA ASP A 287 20.27 20.82 -18.17
C ASP A 287 19.75 19.91 -17.05
N LEU A 288 20.48 18.83 -16.79
CA LEU A 288 20.25 18.00 -15.62
C LEU A 288 20.70 18.76 -14.37
N ASN A 289 19.77 19.48 -13.75
CA ASN A 289 20.00 20.05 -12.43
C ASN A 289 19.93 18.96 -11.34
N THR A 290 20.46 19.26 -10.15
CA THR A 290 20.43 18.40 -8.97
C THR A 290 19.03 17.83 -8.71
N ASN A 291 17.97 18.63 -8.93
CA ASN A 291 16.57 18.24 -8.72
C ASN A 291 16.13 17.06 -9.59
N SER A 292 16.69 16.96 -10.80
CA SER A 292 16.43 15.86 -11.72
C SER A 292 16.97 14.54 -11.18
N TYR A 293 18.20 14.54 -10.66
CA TYR A 293 18.82 13.36 -10.07
C TYR A 293 18.16 12.93 -8.76
N ILE A 294 17.71 13.89 -7.95
CA ILE A 294 16.91 13.62 -6.76
C ILE A 294 15.59 12.94 -7.16
N SER A 295 14.94 13.41 -8.23
CA SER A 295 13.71 12.80 -8.74
C SER A 295 13.97 11.37 -9.23
N ILE A 296 15.09 11.09 -9.91
CA ILE A 296 15.49 9.73 -10.28
C ILE A 296 15.65 8.85 -9.04
N LEU A 297 16.34 9.35 -8.01
CA LEU A 297 16.58 8.63 -6.78
C LEU A 297 15.25 8.21 -6.13
N PHE A 298 14.35 9.16 -5.89
CA PHE A 298 13.09 8.93 -5.17
C PHE A 298 12.00 8.24 -5.99
N LEU A 299 11.95 8.46 -7.31
CA LEU A 299 10.88 7.92 -8.16
C LEU A 299 11.25 6.60 -8.85
N ILE A 300 12.55 6.31 -8.98
CA ILE A 300 13.02 5.15 -9.75
C ILE A 300 13.85 4.24 -8.87
N ILE A 301 15.03 4.72 -8.42
CA ILE A 301 16.04 3.84 -7.81
C ILE A 301 15.55 3.29 -6.48
N LEU A 302 15.03 4.16 -5.61
CA LEU A 302 14.59 3.76 -4.27
C LEU A 302 13.40 2.82 -4.32
N PRO A 303 12.29 3.13 -5.04
CA PRO A 303 11.18 2.21 -5.14
C PRO A 303 11.54 0.88 -5.79
N LEU A 304 12.45 0.86 -6.77
CA LEU A 304 12.91 -0.37 -7.41
C LEU A 304 13.65 -1.27 -6.44
N THR A 305 14.69 -0.74 -5.79
CA THR A 305 15.49 -1.47 -4.80
C THR A 305 14.59 -2.00 -3.70
N ASN A 306 13.72 -1.14 -3.19
CA ASN A 306 12.81 -1.50 -2.12
C ASN A 306 11.82 -2.60 -2.55
N SER A 307 11.19 -2.45 -3.72
CA SER A 307 10.28 -3.46 -4.26
C SER A 307 10.93 -4.82 -4.46
N LEU A 308 12.21 -4.85 -4.81
CA LEU A 308 12.97 -6.08 -5.00
C LEU A 308 13.18 -6.79 -3.67
N LEU A 309 13.61 -6.06 -2.64
CA LEU A 309 13.81 -6.62 -1.30
C LEU A 309 12.48 -7.05 -0.67
N ASP A 310 11.42 -6.25 -0.80
CA ASP A 310 10.06 -6.61 -0.35
C ASP A 310 9.53 -7.86 -1.06
N TYR A 311 9.77 -7.98 -2.38
CA TYR A 311 9.37 -9.16 -3.14
C TYR A 311 10.07 -10.43 -2.63
N ILE A 312 11.39 -10.36 -2.44
CA ILE A 312 12.17 -11.49 -1.94
C ILE A 312 11.75 -11.83 -0.51
N SER A 313 11.58 -10.81 0.35
CA SER A 313 11.10 -10.95 1.72
C SER A 313 9.76 -11.65 1.78
N LEU A 314 8.76 -11.18 1.02
CA LEU A 314 7.44 -11.81 1.01
C LEU A 314 7.51 -13.28 0.57
N LYS A 315 8.34 -13.61 -0.43
CA LYS A 315 8.50 -15.01 -0.89
C LYS A 315 9.06 -15.90 0.21
N ILE A 316 10.06 -15.43 0.94
CA ILE A 316 10.63 -16.19 2.06
C ILE A 316 9.63 -16.29 3.21
N SER A 317 8.98 -15.19 3.60
CA SER A 317 7.97 -15.19 4.66
C SER A 317 6.76 -16.07 4.33
N LYS A 318 6.29 -16.09 3.07
CA LYS A 318 5.24 -17.01 2.61
C LYS A 318 5.67 -18.47 2.78
N TYR A 319 6.87 -18.81 2.33
CA TYR A 319 7.41 -20.16 2.51
C TYR A 319 7.46 -20.57 3.99
N MET A 320 7.95 -19.68 4.87
CA MET A 320 7.99 -19.94 6.31
C MET A 320 6.58 -20.08 6.92
N ALA A 321 5.63 -19.24 6.50
CA ALA A 321 4.25 -19.33 6.96
C ALA A 321 3.58 -20.66 6.56
N GLU A 322 3.83 -21.14 5.34
CA GLU A 322 3.35 -22.45 4.88
C GLU A 322 3.94 -23.60 5.72
N GLN A 323 5.23 -23.51 6.06
CA GLN A 323 5.87 -24.50 6.96
C GLN A 323 5.26 -24.47 8.36
N ILE A 324 5.05 -23.28 8.95
CA ILE A 324 4.35 -23.09 10.24
C ILE A 324 2.94 -23.68 10.21
N MET A 325 2.24 -23.58 9.08
CA MET A 325 0.91 -24.18 8.96
C MET A 325 0.95 -25.70 8.85
N SER A 326 2.01 -26.26 8.29
CA SER A 326 2.18 -27.71 8.13
C SER A 326 2.66 -28.40 9.41
N ASP A 327 3.45 -27.71 10.24
CA ASP A 327 4.03 -28.23 11.46
C ASP A 327 3.48 -27.51 12.71
N ASN A 328 2.87 -28.27 13.62
CA ASN A 328 2.33 -27.73 14.88
C ASN A 328 3.40 -27.58 15.98
N SER A 329 4.67 -27.88 15.68
CA SER A 329 5.77 -27.78 16.65
C SER A 329 6.06 -26.32 17.02
N ILE A 330 5.93 -26.00 18.31
CA ILE A 330 6.30 -24.70 18.87
C ILE A 330 7.75 -24.32 18.53
N LEU A 331 8.66 -25.30 18.54
CA LEU A 331 10.07 -25.07 18.20
C LEU A 331 10.24 -24.62 16.75
N THR A 332 9.49 -25.22 15.83
CA THR A 332 9.52 -24.85 14.41
C THR A 332 9.03 -23.41 14.22
N VAL A 333 7.94 -23.03 14.88
CA VAL A 333 7.43 -21.65 14.87
C VAL A 333 8.47 -20.66 15.39
N LEU A 334 9.13 -20.99 16.51
CA LEU A 334 10.19 -20.14 17.08
C LEU A 334 11.41 -20.01 16.16
N LEU A 335 11.85 -21.11 15.54
CA LEU A 335 12.98 -21.08 14.60
C LEU A 335 12.66 -20.26 13.35
N HIS A 336 11.43 -20.35 12.82
CA HIS A 336 11.01 -19.55 11.68
C HIS A 336 10.85 -18.07 12.04
N LEU A 337 10.37 -17.76 13.24
CA LEU A 337 10.32 -16.39 13.73
C LEU A 337 11.72 -15.78 13.85
N LEU A 338 12.67 -16.53 14.42
CA LEU A 338 14.06 -16.09 14.52
C LEU A 338 14.68 -15.89 13.12
N ALA A 339 14.45 -16.82 12.20
CA ALA A 339 14.94 -16.72 10.83
C ALA A 339 14.38 -15.48 10.12
N ASP A 340 13.09 -15.18 10.26
CA ASP A 340 12.46 -14.00 9.66
C ASP A 340 13.06 -12.68 10.19
N ILE A 341 13.32 -12.60 11.50
CA ILE A 341 14.00 -11.43 12.10
C ILE A 341 15.42 -11.27 11.53
N ILE A 342 16.19 -12.36 11.43
CA ILE A 342 17.55 -12.32 10.86
C ILE A 342 17.51 -11.86 9.40
N ILE A 343 16.59 -12.42 8.60
CA ILE A 343 16.42 -12.06 7.20
C ILE A 343 16.00 -10.60 7.06
N ALA A 344 15.09 -10.11 7.90
CA ALA A 344 14.69 -8.70 7.91
C ALA A 344 15.87 -7.77 8.23
N ILE A 345 16.71 -8.13 9.20
CA ILE A 345 17.94 -7.36 9.51
C ILE A 345 18.87 -7.34 8.29
N ILE A 346 19.07 -8.49 7.62
CA ILE A 346 19.89 -8.57 6.41
C ILE A 346 19.33 -7.67 5.30
N PHE A 347 18.02 -7.67 5.07
CA PHE A 347 17.41 -6.81 4.05
C PHE A 347 17.42 -5.34 4.41
N LEU A 348 17.27 -4.99 5.69
CA LEU A 348 17.41 -3.62 6.16
C LEU A 348 18.83 -3.10 5.93
N LEU A 349 19.85 -3.91 6.24
CA LEU A 349 21.25 -3.60 5.96
C LEU A 349 21.52 -3.50 4.46
N ALA A 350 21.00 -4.43 3.67
CA ALA A 350 21.13 -4.40 2.21
C ALA A 350 20.53 -3.11 1.64
N LEU A 351 19.33 -2.71 2.07
CA LEU A 351 18.69 -1.48 1.63
C LEU A 351 19.49 -0.24 2.03
N ALA A 352 20.00 -0.18 3.26
CA ALA A 352 20.85 0.93 3.71
C ALA A 352 22.12 1.06 2.85
N LEU A 353 22.76 -0.08 2.53
CA LEU A 353 23.91 -0.12 1.63
C LEU A 353 23.52 0.32 0.20
N PHE A 354 22.41 -0.18 -0.34
CA PHE A 354 21.93 0.23 -1.66
C PHE A 354 21.64 1.72 -1.72
N LEU A 355 21.04 2.29 -0.69
CA LEU A 355 20.78 3.73 -0.61
C LEU A 355 22.09 4.52 -0.63
N HIS A 356 23.07 4.12 0.19
CA HIS A 356 24.40 4.73 0.20
C HIS A 356 25.04 4.67 -1.20
N PHE A 357 25.16 3.47 -1.79
CA PHE A 357 25.78 3.31 -3.11
C PHE A 357 25.02 4.04 -4.22
N SER A 358 23.69 4.08 -4.15
CA SER A 358 22.88 4.80 -5.14
C SER A 358 23.18 6.29 -5.12
N ILE A 359 23.33 6.89 -3.94
CA ILE A 359 23.69 8.30 -3.82
C ILE A 359 25.15 8.54 -4.24
N GLU A 360 26.09 7.67 -3.85
CA GLU A 360 27.49 7.82 -4.29
C GLU A 360 27.63 7.72 -5.82
N ILE A 361 26.86 6.83 -6.47
CA ILE A 361 26.81 6.76 -7.94
C ILE A 361 26.22 8.04 -8.51
N LEU A 362 25.14 8.58 -7.94
CA LEU A 362 24.55 9.84 -8.40
C LEU A 362 25.51 11.03 -8.21
N ASN A 363 26.29 11.04 -7.14
CA ASN A 363 27.32 12.06 -6.86
C ASN A 363 28.41 12.14 -7.95
N ILE A 364 28.57 11.10 -8.77
CA ILE A 364 29.48 11.13 -9.94
C ILE A 364 28.92 12.02 -11.06
N PHE A 365 27.60 12.22 -11.10
CA PHE A 365 26.90 12.89 -12.20
C PHE A 365 26.37 14.29 -11.85
N ILE A 366 26.54 14.77 -10.62
CA ILE A 366 26.04 16.07 -10.16
C ILE A 366 27.18 16.97 -9.71
N ASP A 367 27.06 18.26 -10.00
CA ASP A 367 28.08 19.26 -9.63
C ASP A 367 28.10 19.51 -8.11
N GLU A 368 26.93 19.45 -7.47
CA GLU A 368 26.77 19.59 -6.02
C GLU A 368 26.48 18.22 -5.38
N PRO A 369 27.49 17.54 -4.82
CA PRO A 369 27.31 16.21 -4.28
C PRO A 369 26.37 16.22 -3.08
N ILE A 370 25.46 15.26 -3.03
CA ILE A 370 24.60 15.01 -1.88
C ILE A 370 25.51 14.54 -0.74
N PRO A 371 25.56 15.24 0.41
CA PRO A 371 26.52 14.95 1.48
C PRO A 371 26.08 13.76 2.33
N MET A 372 26.00 12.57 1.73
CA MET A 372 25.41 11.36 2.32
C MET A 372 26.00 11.01 3.68
N LYS A 373 27.32 11.10 3.85
CA LYS A 373 27.95 10.86 5.15
C LYS A 373 27.44 11.80 6.24
N ALA A 374 27.29 13.09 5.94
CA ALA A 374 26.77 14.06 6.90
C ALA A 374 25.29 13.79 7.19
N MET A 375 24.50 13.45 6.16
CA MET A 375 23.10 13.07 6.33
C MET A 375 22.95 11.82 7.20
N LEU A 376 23.79 10.79 7.02
CA LEU A 376 23.76 9.58 7.85
C LEU A 376 24.16 9.86 9.31
N ILE A 377 25.17 10.69 9.54
CA ILE A 377 25.54 11.13 10.89
C ILE A 377 24.39 11.93 11.53
N ALA A 378 23.78 12.83 10.76
CA ALA A 378 22.62 13.59 11.22
C ALA A 378 21.40 12.68 11.49
N THR A 379 21.16 11.67 10.64
CA THR A 379 20.12 10.65 10.84
C THR A 379 20.41 9.79 12.07
N TRP A 380 21.68 9.52 12.39
CA TRP A 380 22.02 8.78 13.59
C TRP A 380 21.71 9.56 14.87
N HIS A 381 21.97 10.87 14.85
CA HIS A 381 21.69 11.78 15.96
C HIS A 381 20.22 12.24 16.01
N ASP A 382 19.54 12.25 14.87
CA ASP A 382 18.12 12.56 14.73
C ASP A 382 17.47 11.89 13.48
N PRO A 383 17.10 10.59 13.58
CA PRO A 383 16.50 9.77 12.54
C PRO A 383 15.07 10.20 12.22
N PHE A 384 14.44 11.06 13.01
CA PHE A 384 13.10 11.56 12.69
C PHE A 384 13.09 13.07 12.42
N SER A 385 14.27 13.70 12.34
CA SER A 385 14.40 15.07 11.85
C SER A 385 13.62 15.26 10.56
N ILE A 386 12.98 16.42 10.38
CA ILE A 386 12.30 16.75 9.12
C ILE A 386 13.29 16.70 7.95
N GLU A 387 14.57 16.98 8.22
CA GLU A 387 15.61 16.99 7.21
C GLU A 387 16.02 15.57 6.77
N ASN A 388 16.29 14.66 7.70
CA ASN A 388 16.85 13.34 7.34
C ASN A 388 15.88 12.18 7.57
N GLY A 389 14.70 12.45 8.12
CA GLY A 389 13.73 11.44 8.50
C GLY A 389 13.23 10.60 7.34
N TRP A 390 13.29 11.11 6.10
CA TRP A 390 12.95 10.32 4.92
C TRP A 390 13.83 9.06 4.78
N ILE A 391 15.10 9.11 5.21
CA ILE A 391 16.02 7.94 5.22
C ILE A 391 15.44 6.89 6.16
N THR A 392 15.13 7.27 7.38
CA THR A 392 14.55 6.38 8.40
C THR A 392 13.21 5.84 7.95
N PHE A 393 12.30 6.68 7.45
CA PHE A 393 10.99 6.22 7.01
C PHE A 393 11.07 5.27 5.83
N MET A 394 12.03 5.47 4.92
CA MET A 394 12.27 4.51 3.85
C MET A 394 12.74 3.17 4.41
N LEU A 395 13.73 3.17 5.31
CA LEU A 395 14.19 1.95 5.98
C LEU A 395 13.07 1.26 6.78
N LEU A 396 12.23 2.04 7.47
CA LEU A 396 11.09 1.51 8.24
C LEU A 396 9.98 0.99 7.33
N SER A 397 9.79 1.56 6.15
CA SER A 397 8.75 1.11 5.21
C SER A 397 8.95 -0.35 4.78
N THR A 398 10.20 -0.81 4.73
CA THR A 398 10.54 -2.20 4.37
C THR A 398 10.35 -3.17 5.52
N LEU A 399 10.17 -2.65 6.73
CA LEU A 399 9.77 -3.44 7.89
C LEU A 399 8.25 -3.68 7.90
N ILE A 400 7.45 -3.00 7.07
CA ILE A 400 5.99 -3.22 7.04
C ILE A 400 5.65 -4.70 6.76
N PRO A 401 6.19 -5.34 5.69
CA PRO A 401 5.97 -6.77 5.47
C PRO A 401 6.45 -7.64 6.66
N THR A 402 7.63 -7.33 7.22
CA THR A 402 8.17 -8.04 8.39
C THR A 402 7.26 -7.93 9.61
N ILE A 403 6.72 -6.74 9.90
CA ILE A 403 5.79 -6.53 11.01
C ILE A 403 4.52 -7.36 10.81
N ILE A 404 3.98 -7.39 9.59
CA ILE A 404 2.83 -8.24 9.27
C ILE A 404 3.17 -9.70 9.56
N HIS A 405 4.31 -10.20 9.08
CA HIS A 405 4.70 -11.58 9.30
C HIS A 405 4.96 -11.90 10.78
N LEU A 406 5.64 -11.01 11.51
CA LEU A 406 5.85 -11.10 12.95
C LEU A 406 4.50 -11.22 13.69
N VAL A 407 3.50 -10.40 13.34
CA VAL A 407 2.15 -10.49 13.93
C VAL A 407 1.51 -11.85 13.65
N LEU A 408 1.66 -12.39 12.44
CA LEU A 408 1.12 -13.71 12.07
C LEU A 408 1.85 -14.85 12.78
N ALA A 409 3.18 -14.82 12.83
CA ALA A 409 4.01 -15.82 13.49
C ALA A 409 3.76 -15.82 15.00
N LEU A 410 3.67 -14.64 15.63
CA LEU A 410 3.26 -14.53 17.03
C LEU A 410 1.85 -15.09 17.23
N GLY A 411 0.88 -14.74 16.37
CA GLY A 411 -0.46 -15.31 16.40
C GLY A 411 -0.48 -16.84 16.35
N ALA A 412 0.33 -17.43 15.48
CA ALA A 412 0.46 -18.88 15.35
C ALA A 412 1.13 -19.50 16.59
N LEU A 413 2.22 -18.90 17.08
CA LEU A 413 2.91 -19.33 18.30
C LEU A 413 1.96 -19.32 19.50
N PHE A 414 1.17 -18.27 19.65
CA PHE A 414 0.19 -18.16 20.73
C PHE A 414 -0.86 -19.27 20.67
N ILE A 415 -1.32 -19.64 19.47
CA ILE A 415 -2.26 -20.74 19.28
C ILE A 415 -1.63 -22.09 19.56
N ALA A 416 -0.39 -22.30 19.15
CA ALA A 416 0.35 -23.52 19.48
C ALA A 416 0.54 -23.68 21.00
N ILE A 417 0.65 -22.57 21.76
CA ILE A 417 0.75 -22.56 23.23
C ILE A 417 -0.65 -22.67 23.89
N MET A 418 -1.74 -22.44 23.16
CA MET A 418 -3.08 -22.60 23.73
C MET A 418 -3.36 -24.08 24.03
N PRO A 419 -4.11 -24.37 25.11
CA PRO A 419 -4.49 -25.73 25.44
C PRO A 419 -5.28 -26.32 24.25
N SER A 420 -4.69 -27.28 23.55
CA SER A 420 -5.34 -27.94 22.41
C SER A 420 -6.59 -28.71 22.86
N THR A 421 -7.44 -29.09 21.92
CA THR A 421 -8.59 -29.96 22.16
C THR A 421 -8.21 -31.25 22.89
N LYS A 422 -7.01 -31.79 22.62
CA LYS A 422 -6.42 -32.90 23.37
C LYS A 422 -6.14 -32.55 24.84
N SER A 423 -5.67 -31.34 25.14
CA SER A 423 -5.52 -30.90 26.53
C SER A 423 -6.89 -30.76 27.23
N LEU A 424 -7.92 -30.33 26.49
CA LEU A 424 -9.28 -30.21 27.01
C LEU A 424 -9.91 -31.60 27.24
N GLU A 425 -9.69 -32.55 26.32
CA GLU A 425 -10.06 -33.95 26.48
C GLU A 425 -9.29 -34.61 27.63
N ASN A 426 -7.98 -34.35 27.74
CA ASN A 426 -7.18 -34.85 28.84
C ASN A 426 -7.65 -34.25 30.18
N LEU A 427 -8.04 -32.97 30.22
CA LEU A 427 -8.66 -32.34 31.39
C LEU A 427 -10.03 -32.97 31.71
N LYS A 428 -10.86 -33.27 30.71
CA LYS A 428 -12.12 -34.02 30.86
C LYS A 428 -11.88 -35.45 31.37
N ARG A 429 -10.78 -36.10 30.97
CA ARG A 429 -10.41 -37.46 31.39
C ARG A 429 -9.76 -37.51 32.77
N TYR A 430 -8.91 -36.53 33.10
CA TYR A 430 -8.15 -36.49 34.36
C TYR A 430 -8.93 -35.91 35.53
N ASN A 431 -10.10 -35.29 35.34
CA ASN A 431 -10.80 -34.67 36.46
C ASN A 431 -12.30 -34.97 36.55
N LYS A 432 -12.67 -35.56 37.70
CA LYS A 432 -14.03 -35.66 38.25
C LYS A 432 -14.52 -34.33 38.89
N GLY A 433 -13.77 -33.22 38.79
CA GLY A 433 -14.10 -31.94 39.43
C GLY A 433 -14.32 -30.78 38.45
N GLN A 434 -15.44 -30.05 38.61
CA GLN A 434 -15.79 -28.87 37.80
C GLN A 434 -14.74 -27.73 37.84
N GLU A 435 -13.89 -27.66 38.86
CA GLU A 435 -12.94 -26.55 39.08
C GLU A 435 -11.79 -26.49 38.07
N ALA A 436 -11.17 -27.62 37.71
CA ALA A 436 -10.06 -27.59 36.75
C ALA A 436 -10.50 -27.20 35.33
N LEU A 437 -11.73 -27.56 34.96
CA LEU A 437 -12.34 -27.17 33.69
C LEU A 437 -12.64 -25.67 33.67
N LEU A 438 -13.04 -25.13 34.82
CA LEU A 438 -13.25 -23.70 35.09
C LEU A 438 -11.94 -22.91 34.99
N GLU A 439 -10.86 -23.43 35.57
CA GLU A 439 -9.55 -22.78 35.57
C GLU A 439 -8.91 -22.78 34.17
N SER A 440 -9.05 -23.88 33.42
CA SER A 440 -8.61 -23.96 32.03
C SER A 440 -9.40 -23.01 31.12
N ALA A 441 -10.73 -22.93 31.27
CA ALA A 441 -11.56 -21.98 30.55
C ALA A 441 -11.20 -20.52 30.91
N ALA A 442 -10.94 -20.22 32.18
CA ALA A 442 -10.50 -18.90 32.60
C ALA A 442 -9.16 -18.54 31.93
N HIS A 443 -8.15 -19.42 32.00
CA HIS A 443 -6.87 -19.19 31.32
C HIS A 443 -7.04 -18.97 29.82
N TYR A 444 -7.90 -19.74 29.17
CA TYR A 444 -8.18 -19.62 27.74
C TYR A 444 -8.72 -18.23 27.36
N PHE A 445 -9.80 -17.78 28.01
CA PHE A 445 -10.39 -16.48 27.70
C PHE A 445 -9.50 -15.30 28.09
N THR A 446 -8.73 -15.44 29.18
CA THR A 446 -7.84 -14.36 29.60
C THR A 446 -6.65 -14.20 28.67
N ARG A 447 -6.11 -15.31 28.13
CA ARG A 447 -5.04 -15.26 27.11
C ARG A 447 -5.51 -14.56 25.84
N ILE A 448 -6.76 -14.75 25.40
CA ILE A 448 -7.33 -14.04 24.24
C ILE A 448 -7.42 -12.53 24.50
N ALA A 449 -7.93 -12.12 25.67
CA ALA A 449 -8.03 -10.71 26.01
C ALA A 449 -6.65 -10.05 26.16
N PHE A 450 -5.68 -10.77 26.74
CA PHE A 450 -4.29 -10.35 26.80
C PHE A 450 -3.71 -10.12 25.40
N LEU A 451 -3.98 -11.04 24.46
CA LEU A 451 -3.49 -10.97 23.09
C LEU A 451 -3.94 -9.68 22.38
N GLN A 452 -5.24 -9.37 22.45
CA GLN A 452 -5.79 -8.15 21.86
C GLN A 452 -5.15 -6.90 22.47
N THR A 453 -4.94 -6.91 23.79
CA THR A 453 -4.34 -5.79 24.52
C THR A 453 -2.85 -5.64 24.20
N PHE A 454 -2.11 -6.75 24.14
CA PHE A 454 -0.69 -6.79 23.79
C PHE A 454 -0.45 -6.29 22.37
N PHE A 455 -1.21 -6.78 21.38
CA PHE A 455 -1.07 -6.28 20.00
C PHE A 455 -1.47 -4.82 19.87
N SER A 456 -2.55 -4.39 20.55
CA SER A 456 -2.92 -2.97 20.58
C SER A 456 -1.80 -2.11 21.18
N PHE A 457 -1.14 -2.59 22.23
CA PHE A 457 -0.01 -1.92 22.85
C PHE A 457 1.23 -1.90 21.93
N VAL A 458 1.60 -3.01 21.30
CA VAL A 458 2.73 -3.06 20.36
C VAL A 458 2.48 -2.10 19.20
N ILE A 459 1.27 -2.07 18.64
CA ILE A 459 0.89 -1.13 17.59
C ILE A 459 0.99 0.31 18.10
N LEU A 460 0.46 0.62 19.28
CA LEU A 460 0.56 1.96 19.88
C LEU A 460 2.02 2.36 20.14
N ALA A 461 2.85 1.45 20.65
CA ALA A 461 4.27 1.68 20.88
C ALA A 461 5.00 1.97 19.56
N LEU A 462 4.75 1.18 18.51
CA LEU A 462 5.30 1.40 17.17
C LEU A 462 4.83 2.72 16.54
N LEU A 463 3.55 3.08 16.68
CA LEU A 463 3.01 4.34 16.16
C LEU A 463 3.51 5.56 16.93
N SER A 464 3.88 5.37 18.20
CA SER A 464 4.34 6.44 19.07
C SER A 464 5.86 6.67 18.98
N LEU A 465 6.64 5.70 18.48
CA LEU A 465 8.10 5.79 18.29
C LEU A 465 8.60 7.11 17.65
N PRO A 466 7.98 7.62 16.57
CA PRO A 466 8.39 8.91 15.99
C PRO A 466 8.20 10.11 16.93
N PHE A 467 7.21 10.08 17.83
CA PHE A 467 6.94 11.15 18.80
C PHE A 467 7.85 11.11 20.03
N TRP A 468 8.48 9.95 20.29
CA TRP A 468 9.37 9.78 21.43
C TRP A 468 10.80 10.18 21.12
N TYR A 469 11.20 10.13 19.85
CA TYR A 469 12.57 10.36 19.47
C TYR A 469 13.05 11.78 19.78
N GLU A 470 12.24 12.82 19.54
CA GLU A 470 12.61 14.21 19.88
C GLU A 470 12.87 14.46 21.38
N LYS A 471 12.63 13.46 22.24
CA LYS A 471 12.72 13.57 23.71
C LYS A 471 13.68 12.56 24.36
N LEU A 472 14.30 11.69 23.58
CA LEU A 472 15.40 10.79 23.97
C LEU A 472 16.73 11.38 23.48
#